data_AF-U6DQT2-F1
#
_entry.id   AF-U6DQT2-F1
#
_cell.length_a   1.000
_cell.length_b   1.000
_cell.length_c   1.000
_cell.angle_alpha   90.00
_cell.angle_beta   90.00
_cell.angle_gamma   90.00
#
_symmetry.space_group_name_H-M   'P 1'
#
loop_
_entity.id
_entity.type
_entity.pdbx_description
1 polymer ?
#
loop_
_entity_poly.entity_id
_entity_poly.type
_entity_poly.pdbx_seq_one_letter_code
_entity_poly.pdbx_strand_id
1 'polypeptide(L)'
;AGGSAGGGEGPIITALTPMTIPDVFPHLPLIAVTRNPVFPRFIKIIEVKNKKLVELLRRKVRLAQPYAGVFLKRDDNNESDVVESLDEVYHTGTFVQIHEMQDLGDKLRMIVMGHRRIHIHKQLEVEPEEAEAENKQKVRRKTKRGKKEAEEELSGGAPAGGGG
;
A
#
# COMPACT_ATOMS: atom_id res chain seq x y z
N ALA A 1 -12.95 -45.04 -22.98
CA ALA A 1 -13.12 -43.67 -23.47
C ALA A 1 -12.97 -42.72 -22.28
N GLY A 2 -11.81 -42.05 -22.16
CA GLY A 2 -11.64 -40.92 -21.22
C GLY A 2 -12.32 -39.68 -21.79
N GLY A 3 -12.67 -38.63 -21.06
CA GLY A 3 -12.29 -38.17 -19.73
C GLY A 3 -12.36 -36.62 -19.78
N SER A 4 -13.27 -36.06 -18.97
CA SER A 4 -13.44 -34.66 -18.49
C SER A 4 -12.56 -33.51 -19.03
N ALA A 5 -13.18 -32.35 -19.32
CA ALA A 5 -12.62 -31.04 -18.95
C ALA A 5 -13.69 -29.94 -18.90
N GLY A 6 -14.03 -29.50 -17.68
CA GLY A 6 -14.79 -28.29 -17.41
C GLY A 6 -13.95 -27.04 -17.68
N GLY A 7 -14.53 -26.07 -18.39
CA GLY A 7 -13.94 -24.75 -18.62
C GLY A 7 -14.09 -23.88 -17.38
N GLY A 8 -13.07 -23.87 -16.52
CA GLY A 8 -12.90 -22.84 -15.51
C GLY A 8 -12.34 -21.58 -16.17
N GLU A 9 -13.11 -20.49 -16.14
CA GLU A 9 -12.64 -19.16 -16.53
C GLU A 9 -11.46 -18.77 -15.61
N GLY A 10 -10.27 -18.71 -16.19
CA GLY A 10 -9.05 -18.32 -15.51
C GLY A 10 -9.09 -16.85 -15.04
N PRO A 11 -8.25 -16.48 -14.07
CA PRO A 11 -8.25 -15.14 -13.50
C PRO A 11 -7.91 -14.09 -14.56
N ILE A 12 -8.73 -13.04 -14.60
CA ILE A 12 -8.56 -11.88 -15.48
C ILE A 12 -7.23 -11.19 -15.12
N ILE A 13 -6.20 -11.39 -15.94
CA ILE A 13 -4.96 -10.62 -15.87
C ILE A 13 -5.29 -9.20 -16.32
N THR A 14 -5.61 -8.33 -15.37
CA THR A 14 -5.65 -6.89 -15.63
C THR A 14 -4.22 -6.45 -15.87
N ALA A 15 -3.95 -5.98 -17.10
CA ALA A 15 -2.62 -5.59 -17.56
C ALA A 15 -1.91 -4.68 -16.53
N LEU A 16 -0.70 -5.09 -16.12
CA LEU A 16 0.16 -4.35 -15.21
C LEU A 16 0.75 -3.15 -15.95
N THR A 17 0.05 -2.01 -15.96
CA THR A 17 0.70 -0.72 -16.22
C THR A 17 1.88 -0.61 -15.25
N PRO A 18 3.12 -0.36 -15.71
CA PRO A 18 4.25 -0.19 -14.81
C PRO A 18 3.92 0.93 -13.83
N MET A 19 3.85 0.61 -12.53
CA MET A 19 3.68 1.60 -11.48
C MET A 19 4.91 2.48 -11.49
N THR A 20 4.83 3.63 -12.15
CA THR A 20 5.87 4.65 -12.12
C THR A 20 5.95 5.19 -10.69
N ILE A 21 7.16 5.17 -10.13
CA ILE A 21 7.41 5.69 -8.78
C ILE A 21 7.16 7.21 -8.82
N PRO A 22 6.37 7.77 -7.89
CA PRO A 22 6.07 9.20 -7.92
C PRO A 22 7.32 10.06 -7.74
N ASP A 23 7.46 11.10 -8.57
CA ASP A 23 8.54 12.09 -8.42
C ASP A 23 8.38 12.96 -7.17
N VAL A 24 7.14 13.22 -6.77
CA VAL A 24 6.81 14.00 -5.57
C VAL A 24 5.90 13.17 -4.68
N PHE A 25 6.38 12.85 -3.48
CA PHE A 25 5.60 12.13 -2.46
C PHE A 25 6.07 12.60 -1.07
N PRO A 26 5.47 13.69 -0.56
CA PRO A 26 6.01 14.42 0.59
C PRO A 26 5.69 13.77 1.94
N HIS A 27 4.60 13.00 2.04
CA HIS A 27 4.12 12.45 3.31
C HIS A 27 4.39 10.95 3.36
N LEU A 28 5.35 10.53 4.17
CA LEU A 28 5.81 9.15 4.24
C LEU A 28 5.77 8.63 5.69
N PRO A 29 5.39 7.36 5.91
CA PRO A 29 5.75 6.67 7.13
C PRO A 29 7.27 6.69 7.31
N LEU A 30 7.72 7.05 8.50
CA LEU A 30 9.12 6.98 8.88
C LEU A 30 9.42 5.62 9.50
N ILE A 31 10.49 4.98 9.01
CA ILE A 31 11.06 3.78 9.62
C ILE A 31 12.49 4.10 10.05
N ALA A 32 12.77 3.95 11.34
CA ALA A 32 14.09 4.13 11.90
C ALA A 32 14.88 2.82 11.83
N VAL A 33 16.14 2.87 11.36
CA VAL A 33 17.03 1.70 11.29
C VAL A 33 18.37 2.01 11.95
N THR A 34 19.00 0.99 12.54
CA THR A 34 20.35 1.08 13.12
C THR A 34 21.39 0.46 12.18
N ARG A 35 22.66 0.79 12.41
CA ARG A 35 23.89 0.26 11.76
C ARG A 35 24.02 0.59 10.27
N ASN A 36 23.11 0.09 9.44
CA ASN A 36 23.27 0.09 7.98
C ASN A 36 22.15 0.89 7.30
N PRO A 37 22.45 2.04 6.66
CA PRO A 37 21.44 2.77 5.90
C PRO A 37 20.99 1.98 4.66
N VAL A 38 19.82 2.33 4.11
CA VAL A 38 19.37 1.82 2.80
C VAL A 38 19.95 2.73 1.72
N PHE A 39 20.63 2.16 0.73
CA PHE A 39 21.10 2.93 -0.43
C PHE A 39 20.09 2.86 -1.58
N PRO A 40 19.96 3.94 -2.38
CA PRO A 40 19.25 3.87 -3.65
C PRO A 40 19.73 2.69 -4.51
N ARG A 41 18.79 2.01 -5.19
CA ARG A 41 18.98 0.81 -6.00
C ARG A 41 19.31 -0.48 -5.25
N PHE A 42 19.34 -0.46 -3.91
CA PHE A 42 19.53 -1.67 -3.10
C PHE A 42 18.21 -2.21 -2.59
N ILE A 43 18.11 -3.53 -2.56
CA ILE A 43 17.05 -4.25 -1.86
C ILE A 43 17.53 -4.58 -0.45
N LYS A 44 16.70 -4.31 0.56
CA LYS A 44 17.00 -4.60 1.97
C LYS A 44 15.79 -5.24 2.65
N ILE A 45 16.06 -6.19 3.54
CA ILE A 45 15.06 -6.73 4.45
C ILE A 45 15.01 -5.84 5.69
N ILE A 46 13.81 -5.42 6.09
CA ILE A 46 13.56 -4.62 7.30
C ILE A 46 12.52 -5.33 8.15
N GLU A 47 12.75 -5.37 9.46
CA GLU A 47 11.79 -5.88 10.44
C GLU A 47 11.25 -4.73 11.29
N VAL A 48 9.93 -4.64 11.41
CA VAL A 48 9.20 -3.59 12.12
C VAL A 48 8.44 -4.26 13.27
N LYS A 49 8.66 -3.78 14.49
CA LYS A 49 8.09 -4.33 15.75
C LYS A 49 6.99 -3.43 16.30
N ASN A 50 7.04 -2.12 16.06
CA ASN A 50 6.07 -1.19 16.61
C ASN A 50 4.69 -1.41 15.98
N LYS A 51 3.69 -1.77 16.81
CA LYS A 51 2.34 -2.11 16.35
C LYS A 51 1.64 -0.99 15.57
N LYS A 52 1.80 0.27 15.99
CA LYS A 52 1.18 1.43 15.30
C LYS A 52 1.80 1.63 13.92
N LEU A 53 3.12 1.51 13.81
CA LEU A 53 3.83 1.61 12.53
C LEU A 53 3.46 0.44 11.61
N VAL A 54 3.39 -0.79 12.13
CA VAL A 54 2.93 -1.96 11.37
C VAL A 54 1.53 -1.73 10.78
N GLU A 55 0.60 -1.24 11.59
CA GLU A 55 -0.77 -0.95 11.12
C GLU A 55 -0.79 0.11 10.01
N LEU A 56 -0.02 1.19 10.20
CA LEU A 56 0.13 2.26 9.21
C LEU A 56 0.69 1.73 7.89
N LEU A 57 1.75 0.92 7.92
CA LEU A 57 2.37 0.35 6.72
C LEU A 57 1.41 -0.59 5.98
N ARG A 58 0.72 -1.48 6.72
CA ARG A 58 -0.32 -2.36 6.13
C ARG A 58 -1.40 -1.55 5.42
N ARG A 59 -1.85 -0.46 6.03
CA ARG A 59 -2.85 0.45 5.46
C ARG A 59 -2.34 1.10 4.18
N LYS A 60 -1.13 1.66 4.20
CA LYS A 60 -0.49 2.30 3.04
C LYS A 60 -0.33 1.33 1.86
N VAL A 61 0.07 0.08 2.10
CA VAL A 61 0.14 -0.94 1.04
C VAL A 61 -1.24 -1.29 0.50
N ARG A 62 -2.26 -1.47 1.36
CA ARG A 62 -3.65 -1.74 0.92
C ARG A 62 -4.23 -0.60 0.07
N LEU A 63 -3.79 0.63 0.31
CA LEU A 63 -4.14 1.82 -0.47
C LEU A 63 -3.31 1.97 -1.76
N ALA A 64 -2.52 0.96 -2.14
CA ALA A 64 -1.58 1.02 -3.25
C ALA A 64 -0.57 2.18 -3.15
N GLN A 65 -0.24 2.58 -1.92
CA GLN A 65 0.84 3.52 -1.58
C GLN A 65 1.95 2.78 -0.81
N PRO A 66 2.63 1.79 -1.40
CA PRO A 66 3.63 0.97 -0.70
C PRO A 66 4.97 1.71 -0.55
N TYR A 67 4.96 2.93 -0.01
CA TYR A 67 6.14 3.79 0.09
C TYR A 67 6.41 4.19 1.53
N ALA A 68 7.69 4.30 1.88
CA ALA A 68 8.15 4.75 3.19
C ALA A 68 9.46 5.54 3.07
N GLY A 69 9.78 6.30 4.11
CA GLY A 69 11.09 6.89 4.31
C GLY A 69 11.87 6.08 5.33
N VAL A 70 13.07 5.61 4.97
CA VAL A 70 13.96 4.91 5.88
C VAL A 70 15.11 5.83 6.29
N PHE A 71 15.28 6.01 7.60
CA PHE A 71 16.25 6.93 8.18
C PHE A 71 17.16 6.20 9.17
N LEU A 72 18.46 6.50 9.09
CA LEU A 72 19.45 5.93 9.98
C LEU A 72 19.40 6.66 11.33
N LYS A 73 19.37 5.91 12.42
CA LYS A 73 19.47 6.45 13.78
C LYS A 73 20.88 6.96 14.08
N ARG A 74 20.98 7.93 14.98
CA ARG A 74 22.26 8.41 15.51
C ARG A 74 22.82 7.52 16.61
N ASP A 75 21.93 6.91 17.40
CA ASP A 75 22.29 5.94 18.44
C ASP A 75 21.93 4.51 17.98
N ASP A 76 22.95 3.66 17.89
CA ASP A 76 22.83 2.26 17.48
C ASP A 76 22.40 1.32 18.62
N ASN A 77 22.39 1.78 19.87
CA ASN A 77 21.97 0.97 21.01
C ASN A 77 20.44 0.86 21.10
N ASN A 78 19.71 1.81 20.52
CA ASN A 78 18.26 1.82 20.50
C ASN A 78 17.72 1.12 19.25
N GLU A 79 17.30 -0.13 19.38
CA GLU A 79 16.76 -0.95 18.29
C GLU A 79 15.28 -0.67 17.94
N SER A 80 14.67 0.39 18.51
CA SER A 80 13.31 0.82 18.14
C SER A 80 13.26 1.28 16.68
N ASP A 81 12.24 0.81 15.97
CA ASP A 81 11.87 1.14 14.59
C ASP A 81 11.10 2.47 14.46
N VAL A 82 10.77 3.09 15.60
CA VAL A 82 10.21 4.44 15.73
C VAL A 82 11.14 5.34 16.55
N VAL A 83 10.98 6.66 16.40
CA VAL A 83 11.66 7.69 17.17
C VAL A 83 10.66 8.62 17.84
N GLU A 84 11.05 9.24 18.95
CA GLU A 84 10.26 10.22 19.68
C GLU A 84 10.55 11.66 19.20
N SER A 85 11.78 11.91 18.74
CA SER A 85 12.22 13.16 18.11
C SER A 85 12.94 12.92 16.77
N LEU A 86 12.84 13.91 15.86
CA LEU A 86 13.58 13.90 14.60
C LEU A 86 15.09 14.01 14.79
N ASP A 87 15.55 14.53 15.94
CA ASP A 87 16.97 14.66 16.26
C ASP A 87 17.64 13.28 16.45
N GLU A 88 16.87 12.23 16.73
CA GLU A 88 17.37 10.86 16.91
C GLU A 88 17.84 10.21 15.61
N VAL A 89 17.50 10.80 14.45
CA VAL A 89 17.89 10.30 13.13
C VAL A 89 18.74 11.29 12.36
N TYR A 90 19.50 10.78 11.39
CA TYR A 90 20.08 11.62 10.36
C TYR A 90 18.98 12.12 9.43
N HIS A 91 18.94 13.43 9.15
CA HIS A 91 17.87 14.03 8.35
C HIS A 91 17.85 13.56 6.88
N THR A 92 18.96 12.99 6.39
CA THR A 92 19.02 12.37 5.07
C THR A 92 18.70 10.89 5.18
N GLY A 93 17.55 10.51 4.64
CA GLY A 93 17.10 9.12 4.52
C GLY A 93 17.05 8.66 3.07
N THR A 94 16.35 7.57 2.87
CA THR A 94 16.11 6.98 1.54
C THR A 94 14.62 6.72 1.36
N PHE A 95 14.08 7.16 0.23
CA PHE A 95 12.75 6.79 -0.23
C PHE A 95 12.78 5.33 -0.65
N VAL A 96 11.89 4.52 -0.08
CA VAL A 96 11.81 3.10 -0.38
C VAL A 96 10.42 2.71 -0.85
N GLN A 97 10.37 1.68 -1.70
CA GLN A 97 9.16 0.97 -2.07
C GLN A 97 9.13 -0.39 -1.38
N ILE A 98 7.99 -0.75 -0.82
CA ILE A 98 7.73 -2.06 -0.21
C ILE A 98 7.32 -3.02 -1.33
N HIS A 99 8.17 -4.00 -1.61
CA HIS A 99 7.90 -5.03 -2.62
C HIS A 99 7.11 -6.20 -2.03
N GLU A 100 7.46 -6.60 -0.81
CA GLU A 100 6.84 -7.73 -0.14
C GLU A 100 6.71 -7.46 1.35
N MET A 101 5.63 -7.98 1.96
CA MET A 101 5.40 -7.97 3.40
C MET A 101 5.04 -9.37 3.87
N GLN A 102 5.67 -9.80 4.95
CA GLN A 102 5.41 -11.06 5.63
C GLN A 102 5.09 -10.77 7.09
N ASP A 103 3.89 -11.19 7.51
CA ASP A 103 3.47 -11.11 8.91
C ASP A 103 4.02 -12.31 9.67
N LEU A 104 4.84 -12.06 10.69
CA LEU A 104 5.42 -13.10 11.53
C LEU A 104 4.69 -13.20 12.90
N GLY A 105 3.63 -12.42 13.10
CA GLY A 105 2.83 -12.38 14.32
C GLY A 105 3.32 -11.31 15.31
N ASP A 106 4.59 -11.37 15.72
CA ASP A 106 5.20 -10.41 16.64
C ASP A 106 5.83 -9.20 15.93
N LYS A 107 6.23 -9.38 14.68
CA LYS A 107 6.85 -8.36 13.82
C LYS A 107 6.40 -8.47 12.37
N LEU A 108 6.51 -7.38 11.64
CA LEU A 108 6.33 -7.33 10.19
C LEU A 108 7.71 -7.36 9.52
N ARG A 109 7.97 -8.37 8.70
CA ARG A 109 9.17 -8.43 7.84
C ARG A 109 8.81 -7.90 6.46
N MET A 110 9.63 -7.00 5.93
CA MET A 110 9.41 -6.40 4.61
C MET A 110 10.65 -6.51 3.74
N ILE A 111 10.45 -6.72 2.44
CA ILE A 111 11.48 -6.53 1.42
C ILE A 111 11.25 -5.16 0.79
N VAL A 112 12.21 -4.25 0.94
CA VAL A 112 12.13 -2.88 0.41
C VAL A 112 13.21 -2.61 -0.63
N MET A 113 12.89 -1.83 -1.66
CA MET A 113 13.84 -1.30 -2.63
C MET A 113 14.03 0.20 -2.43
N GLY A 114 15.26 0.65 -2.26
CA GLY A 114 15.58 2.07 -2.19
C GLY A 114 15.59 2.72 -3.59
N HIS A 115 15.07 3.95 -3.69
CA HIS A 115 14.95 4.67 -4.98
C HIS A 115 15.79 5.94 -5.05
N ARG A 116 15.64 6.84 -4.06
CA ARG A 116 16.37 8.11 -4.02
C ARG A 116 16.60 8.58 -2.58
N ARG A 117 17.58 9.46 -2.39
CA ARG A 117 17.76 10.16 -1.11
C ARG A 117 16.61 11.15 -0.89
N ILE A 118 16.17 11.28 0.35
CA ILE A 118 15.16 12.24 0.78
C ILE A 118 15.63 12.96 2.05
N HIS A 119 15.15 14.18 2.25
CA HIS A 119 15.43 14.97 3.44
C HIS A 119 14.15 15.11 4.26
N ILE A 120 14.24 14.87 5.57
CA ILE A 120 13.12 15.09 6.47
C ILE A 120 13.01 16.58 6.83
N HIS A 121 11.78 17.09 6.83
CA HIS A 121 11.51 18.50 7.12
C HIS A 121 10.67 18.68 8.38
N LYS A 122 9.54 17.96 8.46
CA LYS A 122 8.56 18.13 9.54
C LYS A 122 7.86 16.81 9.85
N GLN A 123 7.57 16.58 11.12
CA GLN A 123 6.66 15.53 11.57
C GLN A 123 5.21 15.99 11.40
N LEU A 124 4.38 15.12 10.81
CA LEU A 124 2.96 15.36 10.66
C LEU A 124 2.20 14.58 11.71
N GLU A 125 1.13 15.17 12.24
CA GLU A 125 0.14 14.41 12.97
C GLU A 125 -0.56 13.49 11.98
N VAL A 126 -0.77 12.24 12.37
CA VAL A 126 -1.51 11.28 11.56
C VAL A 126 -2.98 11.64 11.70
N GLU A 127 -3.44 12.64 10.96
CA GLU A 127 -4.84 13.01 10.93
C GLU A 127 -5.69 11.85 10.38
N PRO A 128 -6.89 11.61 10.94
CA PRO A 128 -7.81 10.60 10.43
C PRO A 128 -8.38 10.95 9.05
N GLU A 129 -8.04 12.09 8.43
CA GLU A 129 -8.57 12.54 7.14
C GLU A 129 -8.25 11.57 5.98
N GLU A 130 -7.17 10.78 6.07
CA GLU A 130 -6.91 9.67 5.14
C GLU A 130 -8.01 8.59 5.19
N ALA A 131 -8.78 8.49 6.27
CA ALA A 131 -9.95 7.59 6.38
C ALA A 131 -11.20 8.14 5.67
N GLU A 132 -11.34 9.47 5.50
CA GLU A 132 -12.51 10.05 4.81
C GLU A 132 -12.41 9.95 3.29
N ALA A 133 -11.20 10.07 2.73
CA ALA A 133 -10.95 9.77 1.31
C ALA A 133 -11.36 8.32 0.96
N GLU A 134 -11.22 7.41 1.92
CA GLU A 134 -11.58 5.99 1.83
C GLU A 134 -13.11 5.78 1.70
N ASN A 135 -13.92 6.56 2.42
CA ASN A 135 -15.38 6.43 2.37
C ASN A 135 -15.95 6.96 1.04
N LYS A 136 -15.46 8.11 0.55
CA LYS A 136 -15.90 8.68 -0.74
C LYS A 136 -15.56 7.77 -1.93
N GLN A 137 -14.43 7.06 -1.91
CA GLN A 137 -14.03 6.18 -3.01
C GLN A 137 -14.78 4.84 -2.99
N LYS A 138 -15.08 4.28 -1.81
CA LYS A 138 -15.94 3.09 -1.65
C LYS A 138 -17.40 3.36 -2.03
N VAL A 139 -17.94 4.52 -1.65
CA VAL A 139 -19.29 4.95 -2.04
C VAL A 139 -19.39 5.10 -3.56
N ARG A 140 -18.45 5.80 -4.22
CA ARG A 140 -18.44 5.93 -5.69
C ARG A 140 -18.35 4.60 -6.43
N ARG A 141 -17.60 3.61 -5.91
CA ARG A 141 -17.51 2.26 -6.49
C ARG A 141 -18.81 1.45 -6.33
N LYS A 142 -19.51 1.56 -5.19
CA LYS A 142 -20.81 0.91 -4.96
C LYS A 142 -21.92 1.51 -5.83
N THR A 143 -21.98 2.85 -5.96
CA THR A 143 -22.99 3.51 -6.80
C THR A 143 -22.81 3.17 -8.29
N LYS A 144 -21.56 3.02 -8.77
CA LYS A 144 -21.29 2.64 -10.17
C LYS A 144 -21.63 1.18 -10.48
N ARG A 145 -21.56 0.28 -9.48
CA ARG A 145 -21.98 -1.13 -9.61
C ARG A 145 -23.51 -1.28 -9.61
N GLY A 146 -24.19 -0.62 -8.66
CA GLY A 146 -25.66 -0.65 -8.58
C GLY A 146 -26.35 0.00 -9.79
N LYS A 147 -25.75 1.02 -10.41
CA LYS A 147 -26.29 1.63 -11.64
C LYS A 147 -26.19 0.69 -12.85
N LYS A 148 -25.11 -0.11 -12.94
CA LYS A 148 -24.90 -1.06 -14.04
C LYS A 148 -25.85 -2.25 -13.95
N GLU A 149 -26.15 -2.71 -12.74
CA GLU A 149 -27.10 -3.80 -12.47
C GLU A 149 -28.55 -3.37 -12.74
N ALA A 150 -28.91 -2.11 -12.43
CA ALA A 150 -30.24 -1.58 -12.71
C ALA A 150 -30.52 -1.33 -14.21
N GLU A 151 -29.49 -0.97 -15.00
CA GLU A 151 -29.64 -0.79 -16.45
C GLU A 151 -29.78 -2.11 -17.23
N GLU A 152 -29.22 -3.23 -16.73
CA GLU A 152 -29.41 -4.56 -17.34
C GLU A 152 -30.82 -5.11 -17.10
N GLU A 153 -31.38 -4.96 -15.88
CA GLU A 153 -32.72 -5.45 -15.51
C GLU A 153 -33.87 -4.71 -16.25
N LEU A 154 -33.69 -3.42 -16.58
CA LEU A 154 -34.69 -2.62 -17.30
C LEU A 154 -34.75 -2.91 -18.81
N SER A 155 -33.75 -3.62 -19.37
CA SER A 155 -33.74 -4.00 -20.79
C SER A 155 -34.39 -5.36 -21.08
N GLY A 156 -34.76 -6.11 -20.03
CA GLY A 156 -35.28 -7.47 -20.11
C GLY A 156 -36.78 -7.61 -19.84
N GLY A 157 -37.65 -6.78 -20.43
CA GLY A 157 -39.08 -6.77 -20.08
C GLY A 157 -40.08 -6.48 -21.20
N ALA A 158 -40.39 -7.53 -22.00
CA ALA A 158 -41.67 -7.80 -22.68
C ALA A 158 -42.15 -6.82 -23.80
N PRO A 159 -43.19 -7.13 -24.63
CA PRO A 159 -44.11 -8.28 -24.58
C PRO A 159 -44.40 -8.95 -25.95
N ALA A 160 -45.00 -10.14 -25.92
CA ALA A 160 -45.82 -10.63 -27.03
C ALA A 160 -47.08 -11.28 -26.45
N GLY A 161 -48.13 -10.48 -26.34
CA GLY A 161 -49.50 -10.94 -26.17
C GLY A 161 -50.25 -10.84 -27.49
N GLY A 162 -51.07 -11.86 -27.77
CA GLY A 162 -52.35 -11.69 -28.47
C GLY A 162 -52.42 -12.10 -29.94
N GLY A 163 -53.30 -13.07 -30.20
CA GLY A 163 -54.25 -13.02 -31.32
C GLY A 163 -54.07 -14.08 -32.41
N GLY A 164 -55.08 -14.92 -32.59
CA GLY A 164 -55.30 -15.77 -33.76
C GLY A 164 -55.79 -17.15 -33.43
#